data_AF-A0A0Q5L2M9-F1
#
_entry.id   AF-A0A0Q5L2M9-F1
#
_cell.length_a   1.000
_cell.length_b   1.000
_cell.length_c   1.000
_cell.angle_alpha   90.00
_cell.angle_beta   90.00
_cell.angle_gamma   90.00
#
_symmetry.space_group_name_H-M   'P 1'
#
loop_
_entity.id
_entity.type
_entity.pdbx_description
1 polymer ?
#
loop_
_entity_poly.entity_id
_entity_poly.type
_entity_poly.pdbx_seq_one_letter_code
_entity_poly.pdbx_strand_id
1 'polypeptide(L)'
;MKRLSLALTLLAALGTAHAQDDAHPFGLPRTLTWGAYSVQVTPRTSLSGDTDSAVVVRQAGRTLLTVKDWNVDAELQPIRPGGAPELVLSAYSGGAHCCTTMYVFTQDTGRLENLAVFDAGDDPGAWRDLNGDGVKEFVWGSNTLTYYDWSFAESPFLSTVLGWDGVRLADRTRLYAYVPAQEAARELKIITEGLRPGTQVDNLKPVLSGYFANMILAGRGAEAEKVMAAQIFPKRPALKTWFTANRTALINSTYGQPESRLQAVNSKVYPVPQPPEEQP
;
A
#
# COMPACT_ATOMS: atom_id res chain seq x y z
N MET A 1 8.48 52.35 -39.68
CA MET A 1 7.29 51.47 -39.59
C MET A 1 7.73 50.02 -39.61
N LYS A 2 7.50 49.28 -38.51
CA LYS A 2 7.11 47.85 -38.48
C LYS A 2 7.22 47.37 -37.03
N ARG A 3 6.05 47.29 -36.37
CA ARG A 3 5.85 46.51 -35.14
C ARG A 3 5.76 45.05 -35.55
N LEU A 4 6.55 44.16 -34.95
CA LEU A 4 6.30 42.73 -34.98
C LEU A 4 5.86 42.32 -33.57
N SER A 5 4.56 42.11 -33.41
CA SER A 5 4.00 41.45 -32.24
C SER A 5 4.26 39.95 -32.37
N LEU A 6 5.02 39.37 -31.43
CA LEU A 6 5.10 37.92 -31.28
C LEU A 6 4.07 37.51 -30.24
N ALA A 7 3.02 36.82 -30.70
CA ALA A 7 2.03 36.22 -29.83
C ALA A 7 2.66 35.05 -29.07
N LEU A 8 2.63 35.14 -27.74
CA LEU A 8 3.03 34.08 -26.83
C LEU A 8 1.84 33.13 -26.66
N THR A 9 1.86 32.01 -27.38
CA THR A 9 0.87 30.95 -27.17
C THR A 9 1.31 30.14 -25.95
N LEU A 10 0.64 30.38 -24.83
CA LEU A 10 0.78 29.62 -23.59
C LEU A 10 0.13 28.23 -23.80
N LEU A 11 0.94 27.17 -23.91
CA LEU A 11 0.44 25.80 -23.82
C LEU A 11 0.64 25.30 -22.38
N ALA A 12 -0.30 25.66 -21.51
CA ALA A 12 -0.45 25.04 -20.20
C ALA A 12 -1.24 23.75 -20.37
N ALA A 13 -0.54 22.62 -20.49
CA ALA A 13 -1.15 21.32 -20.21
C ALA A 13 -1.08 21.09 -18.70
N LEU A 14 -2.05 21.67 -17.98
CA LEU A 14 -2.45 21.19 -16.66
C LEU A 14 -3.05 19.80 -16.89
N GLY A 15 -2.28 18.76 -16.58
CA GLY A 15 -2.81 17.42 -16.41
C GLY A 15 -3.73 17.42 -15.20
N THR A 16 -5.02 17.64 -15.44
CA THR A 16 -6.09 17.46 -14.49
C THR A 16 -6.09 16.03 -13.97
N ALA A 17 -6.09 15.88 -12.65
CA ALA A 17 -6.32 14.64 -11.93
C ALA A 17 -7.56 13.90 -12.46
N HIS A 18 -7.37 12.88 -13.29
CA HIS A 18 -8.36 11.87 -13.68
C HIS A 18 -7.56 10.61 -14.08
N ALA A 19 -7.27 9.73 -13.12
CA ALA A 19 -6.92 8.31 -13.34
C ALA A 19 -6.57 7.65 -11.99
N GLN A 20 -7.55 7.40 -11.14
CA GLN A 20 -7.40 6.44 -10.03
C GLN A 20 -8.62 5.50 -9.89
N ASP A 21 -9.75 5.81 -10.53
CA ASP A 21 -10.89 4.87 -10.68
C ASP A 21 -10.56 3.63 -11.53
N ASP A 22 -9.41 3.61 -12.22
CA ASP A 22 -8.96 2.50 -13.08
C ASP A 22 -8.12 1.43 -12.34
N ALA A 23 -7.80 1.62 -11.05
CA ALA A 23 -6.86 0.73 -10.34
C ALA A 23 -7.46 -0.61 -9.90
N HIS A 24 -8.79 -0.75 -9.87
CA HIS A 24 -9.47 -2.01 -9.57
C HIS A 24 -10.33 -2.43 -10.76
N PRO A 25 -9.81 -3.27 -11.69
CA PRO A 25 -10.57 -3.66 -12.86
C PRO A 25 -11.85 -4.39 -12.45
N PHE A 26 -12.99 -3.94 -12.97
CA PHE A 26 -14.22 -4.73 -12.92
C PHE A 26 -13.95 -6.10 -13.53
N GLY A 27 -14.33 -7.14 -12.80
CA GLY A 27 -14.10 -8.52 -13.20
C GLY A 27 -15.36 -9.19 -13.70
N LEU A 28 -15.18 -10.33 -14.38
CA LEU A 28 -16.26 -11.29 -14.56
C LEU A 28 -16.26 -12.29 -13.40
N PRO A 29 -17.44 -12.79 -12.98
CA PRO A 29 -17.51 -13.87 -12.02
C PRO A 29 -16.67 -15.08 -12.46
N ARG A 30 -15.90 -15.64 -11.52
CA ARG A 30 -15.02 -16.78 -11.79
C ARG A 30 -14.98 -17.75 -10.61
N THR A 31 -14.56 -18.98 -10.87
CA THR A 31 -14.36 -19.99 -9.83
C THR A 31 -12.93 -20.51 -9.88
N LEU A 32 -12.23 -20.48 -8.75
CA LEU A 32 -10.91 -21.09 -8.58
C LEU A 32 -11.04 -22.44 -7.89
N THR A 33 -10.16 -23.37 -8.24
CA THR A 33 -9.97 -24.62 -7.49
C THR A 33 -8.77 -24.44 -6.57
N TRP A 34 -8.96 -24.70 -5.28
CA TRP A 34 -7.91 -24.58 -4.26
C TRP A 34 -7.93 -25.85 -3.40
N GLY A 35 -7.14 -26.85 -3.78
CA GLY A 35 -7.19 -28.19 -3.16
C GLY A 35 -8.61 -28.77 -3.17
N ALA A 36 -9.16 -29.08 -1.99
CA ALA A 36 -10.52 -29.60 -1.84
C ALA A 36 -11.62 -28.52 -1.88
N TYR A 37 -11.23 -27.25 -2.02
CA TYR A 37 -12.11 -26.10 -1.96
C TYR A 37 -12.44 -25.54 -3.35
N SER A 38 -13.67 -25.06 -3.49
CA SER A 38 -14.09 -24.21 -4.60
C SER A 38 -14.22 -22.78 -4.10
N VAL A 39 -13.57 -21.84 -4.77
CA VAL A 39 -13.58 -20.41 -4.44
C VAL A 39 -14.35 -19.68 -5.53
N GLN A 40 -15.60 -19.30 -5.25
CA GLN A 40 -16.42 -18.51 -6.16
C GLN A 40 -16.15 -17.03 -5.92
N VAL A 41 -15.70 -16.31 -6.93
CA VAL A 41 -15.45 -14.87 -6.92
C VAL A 41 -16.52 -14.19 -7.75
N THR A 42 -17.28 -13.31 -7.12
CA THR A 42 -18.25 -12.43 -7.76
C THR A 42 -17.75 -10.99 -7.55
N PRO A 43 -16.94 -10.44 -8.47
CA PRO A 43 -16.46 -9.07 -8.37
C PRO A 43 -17.58 -8.10 -8.75
N ARG A 44 -17.35 -6.81 -8.48
CA ARG A 44 -18.21 -5.75 -8.98
C ARG A 44 -18.05 -5.66 -10.50
N THR A 45 -19.14 -5.37 -11.21
CA THR A 45 -19.14 -5.29 -12.68
C THR A 45 -19.29 -3.87 -13.22
N SER A 46 -19.64 -2.89 -12.37
CA SER A 46 -19.73 -1.47 -12.75
C SER A 46 -19.71 -0.55 -11.51
N LEU A 47 -19.39 0.73 -11.71
CA LEU A 47 -19.43 1.75 -10.64
C LEU A 47 -20.85 1.94 -10.08
N SER A 48 -21.86 2.00 -10.96
CA SER A 48 -23.25 2.32 -10.63
C SER A 48 -24.14 1.13 -10.30
N GLY A 49 -23.64 -0.11 -10.44
CA GLY A 49 -24.43 -1.32 -10.22
C GLY A 49 -24.45 -1.79 -8.77
N ASP A 50 -25.64 -2.17 -8.29
CA ASP A 50 -25.87 -2.71 -6.93
C ASP A 50 -25.48 -4.20 -6.79
N THR A 51 -24.41 -4.63 -7.47
CA THR A 51 -23.98 -6.03 -7.40
C THR A 51 -23.26 -6.30 -6.09
N ASP A 52 -23.84 -7.20 -5.29
CA ASP A 52 -23.22 -7.84 -4.12
C ASP A 52 -21.88 -8.48 -4.53
N SER A 53 -20.78 -7.78 -4.27
CA SER A 53 -19.45 -8.32 -4.54
C SER A 53 -19.03 -9.23 -3.39
N ALA A 54 -18.65 -10.47 -3.72
CA ALA A 54 -18.38 -11.49 -2.72
C ALA A 54 -17.41 -12.57 -3.20
N VAL A 55 -16.57 -13.05 -2.29
CA VAL A 55 -15.86 -14.32 -2.42
C VAL A 55 -16.51 -15.34 -1.49
N VAL A 56 -16.87 -16.51 -2.02
CA VAL A 56 -17.45 -17.61 -1.24
C VAL A 56 -16.62 -18.87 -1.42
N VAL A 57 -16.07 -19.37 -0.31
CA VAL A 57 -15.30 -20.62 -0.29
C VAL A 57 -16.18 -21.77 0.19
N ARG A 58 -16.21 -22.85 -0.59
CA ARG A 58 -17.01 -24.05 -0.32
C ARG A 58 -16.17 -25.31 -0.32
N GLN A 59 -16.58 -26.30 0.48
CA GLN A 59 -16.09 -27.67 0.45
C GLN A 59 -17.30 -28.61 0.41
N ALA A 60 -17.33 -29.53 -0.57
CA ALA A 60 -18.45 -30.48 -0.74
C ALA A 60 -19.85 -29.82 -0.67
N GLY A 61 -20.01 -28.65 -1.31
CA GLY A 61 -21.26 -27.89 -1.34
C GLY A 61 -21.55 -27.03 -0.09
N ARG A 62 -20.82 -27.22 1.02
CA ARG A 62 -20.95 -26.42 2.24
C ARG A 62 -20.13 -25.14 2.15
N THR A 63 -20.75 -23.99 2.41
CA THR A 63 -20.04 -22.72 2.59
C THR A 63 -19.24 -22.72 3.89
N LEU A 64 -17.95 -22.41 3.78
CA LEU A 64 -17.02 -22.32 4.91
C LEU A 64 -16.70 -20.86 5.25
N LEU A 65 -16.62 -20.01 4.22
CA LEU A 65 -16.19 -18.63 4.33
C LEU A 65 -16.91 -17.78 3.28
N THR A 66 -17.32 -16.58 3.68
CA THR A 66 -17.75 -15.50 2.78
C THR A 66 -16.99 -14.21 3.11
N VAL A 67 -16.45 -13.55 2.10
CA VAL A 67 -15.90 -12.19 2.18
C VAL A 67 -16.72 -11.28 1.28
N LYS A 68 -17.24 -10.17 1.82
CA LYS A 68 -17.97 -9.16 1.04
C LYS A 68 -17.33 -7.79 1.22
N ASP A 69 -17.30 -7.01 0.15
CA ASP A 69 -16.91 -5.60 0.18
C ASP A 69 -17.44 -4.90 -1.08
N TRP A 70 -17.09 -3.62 -1.29
CA TRP A 70 -17.50 -2.88 -2.49
C TRP A 70 -17.02 -3.56 -3.78
N ASN A 71 -15.76 -4.04 -3.79
CA ASN A 71 -15.24 -4.96 -4.81
C ASN A 71 -14.31 -5.99 -4.16
N VAL A 72 -14.20 -7.17 -4.75
CA VAL A 72 -13.35 -8.25 -4.23
C VAL A 72 -12.62 -8.96 -5.35
N ASP A 73 -11.47 -9.53 -5.05
CA ASP A 73 -10.82 -10.49 -5.91
C ASP A 73 -10.19 -11.65 -5.13
N ALA A 74 -9.78 -12.70 -5.84
CA ALA A 74 -9.06 -13.83 -5.27
C ALA A 74 -7.95 -14.32 -6.19
N GLU A 75 -6.85 -14.72 -5.57
CA GLU A 75 -5.70 -15.33 -6.24
C GLU A 75 -5.02 -16.38 -5.34
N LEU A 76 -4.16 -17.18 -5.94
CA LEU A 76 -3.37 -18.19 -5.24
C LEU A 76 -1.90 -17.76 -5.24
N GLN A 77 -1.28 -17.67 -4.06
CA GLN A 77 0.10 -17.20 -3.91
C GLN A 77 0.92 -18.17 -3.05
N PRO A 78 2.13 -18.57 -3.46
CA PRO A 78 3.03 -19.33 -2.60
C PRO A 78 3.65 -18.41 -1.56
N ILE A 79 3.06 -18.32 -0.37
CA ILE A 79 3.48 -17.39 0.71
C ILE A 79 4.34 -18.11 1.75
N ARG A 80 4.36 -19.45 1.74
CA ARG A 80 5.13 -20.26 2.68
C ARG A 80 6.00 -21.29 1.96
N PRO A 81 7.17 -21.65 2.54
CA PRO A 81 8.06 -22.64 1.95
C PRO A 81 7.44 -24.03 2.05
N GLY A 82 7.27 -24.67 0.90
CA GLY A 82 6.58 -25.96 0.81
C GLY A 82 5.07 -25.85 1.07
N GLY A 83 4.31 -26.78 0.53
CA GLY A 83 2.85 -26.76 0.62
C GLY A 83 2.17 -26.23 -0.65
N ALA A 84 0.85 -26.14 -0.59
CA ALA A 84 0.06 -25.58 -1.68
C ALA A 84 0.01 -24.05 -1.57
N PRO A 85 -0.09 -23.31 -2.70
CA PRO A 85 -0.31 -21.87 -2.65
C PRO A 85 -1.49 -21.49 -1.74
N GLU A 86 -1.30 -20.45 -0.94
CA GLU A 86 -2.31 -19.85 -0.08
C GLU A 86 -3.38 -19.14 -0.91
N LEU A 87 -4.61 -19.13 -0.41
CA LEU A 87 -5.67 -18.30 -0.96
C LEU A 87 -5.54 -16.88 -0.41
N VAL A 88 -5.34 -15.92 -1.31
CA VAL A 88 -5.31 -14.50 -0.99
C VAL A 88 -6.55 -13.84 -1.57
N LEU A 89 -7.26 -13.10 -0.72
CA LEU A 89 -8.43 -12.31 -1.10
C LEU A 89 -8.11 -10.83 -0.89
N SER A 90 -8.43 -10.01 -1.87
CA SER A 90 -8.44 -8.55 -1.74
C SER A 90 -9.88 -8.08 -1.65
N ALA A 91 -10.14 -7.15 -0.73
CA ALA A 91 -11.45 -6.55 -0.51
C ALA A 91 -11.27 -5.03 -0.49
N TYR A 92 -11.72 -4.39 -1.55
CA TYR A 92 -11.63 -2.96 -1.71
C TYR A 92 -12.93 -2.31 -1.26
N SER A 93 -12.80 -1.32 -0.38
CA SER A 93 -13.94 -0.65 0.28
C SER A 93 -14.65 0.41 -0.57
N GLY A 94 -14.07 0.80 -1.72
CA GLY A 94 -14.72 1.67 -2.71
C GLY A 94 -14.59 3.17 -2.43
N GLY A 95 -13.96 3.92 -3.34
CA GLY A 95 -13.80 5.39 -3.29
C GLY A 95 -12.34 5.86 -3.41
N ALA A 96 -12.11 7.13 -3.75
CA ALA A 96 -10.78 7.65 -4.16
C ALA A 96 -9.66 7.57 -3.10
N HIS A 97 -10.00 7.31 -1.83
CA HIS A 97 -9.07 7.23 -0.70
C HIS A 97 -9.27 5.96 0.12
N CYS A 98 -9.89 4.95 -0.49
CA CYS A 98 -10.45 3.82 0.24
C CYS A 98 -9.46 2.68 0.36
N CYS A 99 -9.49 2.01 1.50
CA CYS A 99 -8.55 0.97 1.84
C CYS A 99 -8.89 -0.36 1.17
N THR A 100 -7.84 -1.11 0.82
CA THR A 100 -7.91 -2.53 0.47
C THR A 100 -7.55 -3.36 1.70
N THR A 101 -8.47 -4.20 2.14
CA THR A 101 -8.19 -5.24 3.14
C THR A 101 -7.77 -6.53 2.45
N MET A 102 -6.69 -7.12 2.92
CA MET A 102 -6.17 -8.40 2.45
C MET A 102 -6.51 -9.50 3.45
N TYR A 103 -6.94 -10.66 2.95
CA TYR A 103 -7.17 -11.86 3.73
C TYR A 103 -6.34 -13.01 3.16
N VAL A 104 -5.59 -13.72 4.00
CA VAL A 104 -4.74 -14.84 3.58
C VAL A 104 -5.17 -16.10 4.32
N PHE A 105 -5.39 -17.18 3.57
CA PHE A 105 -5.82 -18.47 4.10
C PHE A 105 -4.93 -19.62 3.65
N THR A 106 -4.79 -20.62 4.51
CA THR A 106 -4.12 -21.89 4.22
C THR A 106 -5.07 -23.07 4.32
N GLN A 107 -4.67 -24.18 3.70
CA GLN A 107 -5.28 -25.51 3.84
C GLN A 107 -4.31 -26.60 4.31
N ASP A 108 -3.07 -26.24 4.66
CA ASP A 108 -2.00 -27.22 4.91
C ASP A 108 -2.23 -28.09 6.14
N THR A 109 -3.07 -27.64 7.08
CA THR A 109 -3.48 -28.42 8.25
C THR A 109 -4.63 -29.40 7.96
N GLY A 110 -5.02 -29.54 6.69
CA GLY A 110 -6.17 -30.34 6.25
C GLY A 110 -7.52 -29.64 6.44
N ARG A 111 -7.52 -28.38 6.90
CA ARG A 111 -8.70 -27.51 7.05
C ARG A 111 -8.36 -26.08 6.63
N LEU A 112 -9.39 -25.31 6.29
CA LEU A 112 -9.26 -23.88 6.00
C LEU A 112 -8.93 -23.11 7.29
N GLU A 113 -7.83 -22.35 7.27
CA GLU A 113 -7.40 -21.51 8.38
C GLU A 113 -6.98 -20.12 7.89
N ASN A 114 -7.32 -19.08 8.66
CA ASN A 114 -6.85 -17.72 8.39
C ASN A 114 -5.42 -17.55 8.90
N LEU A 115 -4.52 -17.16 8.01
CA LEU A 115 -3.13 -16.82 8.35
C LEU A 115 -2.98 -15.34 8.67
N ALA A 116 -3.75 -14.49 7.97
CA ALA A 116 -3.65 -13.05 8.12
C ALA A 116 -4.90 -12.33 7.62
N VAL A 117 -5.16 -11.18 8.24
CA VAL A 117 -6.01 -10.09 7.82
C VAL A 117 -5.19 -8.83 8.01
N PHE A 118 -5.06 -7.99 6.98
CA PHE A 118 -4.36 -6.72 7.11
C PHE A 118 -4.86 -5.66 6.14
N ASP A 119 -4.76 -4.40 6.56
CA ASP A 119 -5.08 -3.23 5.75
C ASP A 119 -3.86 -2.84 4.90
N ALA A 120 -3.97 -3.02 3.59
CA ALA A 120 -2.98 -2.64 2.59
C ALA A 120 -3.08 -1.16 2.17
N GLY A 121 -4.07 -0.41 2.68
CA GLY A 121 -4.26 0.99 2.34
C GLY A 121 -4.78 1.18 0.91
N ASP A 122 -4.45 2.31 0.30
CA ASP A 122 -4.86 2.70 -1.05
C ASP A 122 -3.87 2.28 -2.14
N ASP A 123 -2.70 1.77 -1.77
CA ASP A 123 -1.84 0.99 -2.66
C ASP A 123 -2.13 -0.51 -2.44
N PRO A 124 -2.85 -1.19 -3.35
CA PRO A 124 -3.19 -2.61 -3.19
C PRO A 124 -1.97 -3.52 -3.20
N GLY A 125 -0.77 -3.01 -3.51
CA GLY A 125 0.48 -3.75 -3.45
C GLY A 125 0.56 -4.90 -4.45
N ALA A 126 1.54 -5.76 -4.26
CA ALA A 126 1.74 -6.95 -5.08
C ALA A 126 2.53 -8.04 -4.35
N TRP A 127 2.17 -9.30 -4.63
CA TRP A 127 2.97 -10.46 -4.22
C TRP A 127 4.11 -10.70 -5.21
N ARG A 128 5.35 -10.70 -4.71
CA ARG A 128 6.58 -10.83 -5.49
C ARG A 128 7.54 -11.75 -4.78
N ASP A 129 8.21 -12.61 -5.55
CA ASP A 129 9.35 -13.38 -5.05
C ASP A 129 10.57 -12.47 -5.09
N LEU A 130 10.92 -11.89 -3.94
CA LEU A 130 11.97 -10.88 -3.85
C LEU A 130 13.37 -11.47 -3.80
N ASN A 131 13.52 -12.72 -3.38
CA ASN A 131 14.81 -13.38 -3.18
C ASN A 131 15.06 -14.57 -4.13
N GLY A 132 14.07 -14.97 -4.94
CA GLY A 132 14.13 -16.07 -5.88
C GLY A 132 13.98 -17.47 -5.26
N ASP A 133 13.42 -17.58 -4.05
CA ASP A 133 13.26 -18.85 -3.34
C ASP A 133 11.92 -19.56 -3.65
N GLY A 134 11.07 -18.95 -4.48
CA GLY A 134 9.75 -19.46 -4.86
C GLY A 134 8.65 -19.12 -3.86
N VAL A 135 8.98 -18.49 -2.73
CA VAL A 135 8.04 -17.88 -1.79
C VAL A 135 7.88 -16.40 -2.16
N LYS A 136 6.65 -15.90 -2.07
CA LYS A 136 6.33 -14.51 -2.37
C LYS A 136 6.14 -13.68 -1.11
N GLU A 137 6.75 -12.52 -1.11
CA GLU A 137 6.49 -11.44 -0.19
C GLU A 137 5.44 -10.47 -0.74
N PHE A 138 4.67 -9.87 0.16
CA PHE A 138 3.76 -8.79 -0.19
C PHE A 138 4.46 -7.45 -0.07
N VAL A 139 4.53 -6.70 -1.17
CA VAL A 139 5.13 -5.36 -1.24
C VAL A 139 4.02 -4.33 -1.45
N TRP A 140 3.94 -3.32 -0.60
CA TRP A 140 2.97 -2.23 -0.76
C TRP A 140 3.47 -0.92 -0.17
N GLY A 141 2.83 0.18 -0.57
CA GLY A 141 2.96 1.50 0.02
C GLY A 141 2.15 1.64 1.31
N SER A 142 2.83 1.60 2.45
CA SER A 142 2.22 1.82 3.75
C SER A 142 1.76 3.26 3.95
N ASN A 143 0.51 3.41 4.41
CA ASN A 143 -0.20 4.68 4.66
C ASN A 143 0.13 5.34 6.00
N THR A 144 1.25 5.01 6.61
CA THR A 144 1.62 5.47 7.95
C THR A 144 1.94 6.97 8.02
N LEU A 145 2.25 7.57 6.87
CA LEU A 145 2.43 9.01 6.72
C LEU A 145 1.27 9.72 6.00
N THR A 146 0.17 9.02 5.70
CA THR A 146 -0.99 9.63 5.07
C THR A 146 -1.60 10.68 5.99
N TYR A 147 -1.90 11.86 5.44
CA TYR A 147 -2.44 13.02 6.18
C TYR A 147 -1.58 13.57 7.33
N TYR A 148 -0.26 13.32 7.35
CA TYR A 148 0.61 13.83 8.43
C TYR A 148 0.57 15.37 8.57
N ASP A 149 0.84 16.10 7.49
CA ASP A 149 0.79 17.59 7.41
C ASP A 149 0.44 18.05 5.99
N TRP A 150 -0.20 17.18 5.21
CA TRP A 150 -0.44 17.35 3.78
C TRP A 150 -1.73 16.66 3.34
N SER A 151 -2.19 17.00 2.14
CA SER A 151 -3.35 16.33 1.55
C SER A 151 -3.05 14.86 1.25
N PHE A 152 -4.09 14.04 1.07
CA PHE A 152 -3.93 12.67 0.64
C PHE A 152 -3.08 12.55 -0.63
N ALA A 153 -3.40 13.36 -1.65
CA ALA A 153 -2.75 13.34 -2.95
C ALA A 153 -1.26 13.64 -2.91
N GLU A 154 -0.79 14.28 -1.84
CA GLU A 154 0.61 14.62 -1.65
C GLU A 154 1.31 13.66 -0.68
N SER A 155 0.58 12.71 -0.08
CA SER A 155 1.14 11.80 0.90
C SER A 155 2.19 10.88 0.28
N PRO A 156 3.38 10.74 0.89
CA PRO A 156 4.36 9.77 0.43
C PRO A 156 3.93 8.36 0.81
N PHE A 157 4.24 7.40 -0.04
CA PHE A 157 4.11 5.98 0.26
C PHE A 157 5.40 5.45 0.87
N LEU A 158 5.27 4.67 1.95
CA LEU A 158 6.41 3.98 2.54
C LEU A 158 6.47 2.55 2.04
N SER A 159 7.49 2.21 1.26
CA SER A 159 7.58 0.87 0.68
C SER A 159 7.89 -0.16 1.78
N THR A 160 6.91 -1.00 2.07
CA THR A 160 6.93 -2.01 3.14
C THR A 160 6.84 -3.40 2.54
N VAL A 161 7.39 -4.39 3.26
CA VAL A 161 7.39 -5.79 2.85
C VAL A 161 6.88 -6.67 3.98
N LEU A 162 5.85 -7.48 3.71
CA LEU A 162 5.48 -8.62 4.56
C LEU A 162 6.01 -9.90 3.94
N GLY A 163 6.54 -10.78 4.77
CA GLY A 163 6.97 -12.11 4.37
C GLY A 163 6.78 -13.10 5.51
N TRP A 164 6.89 -14.38 5.18
CA TRP A 164 6.82 -15.45 6.18
C TRP A 164 8.08 -15.45 7.05
N ASP A 165 7.92 -15.46 8.38
CA ASP A 165 9.03 -15.53 9.34
C ASP A 165 9.34 -16.94 9.85
N GLY A 166 8.63 -17.95 9.34
CA GLY A 166 8.65 -19.32 9.83
C GLY A 166 7.41 -19.71 10.62
N VAL A 167 6.67 -18.73 11.15
CA VAL A 167 5.49 -18.94 12.01
C VAL A 167 4.28 -18.16 11.53
N ARG A 168 4.47 -16.93 11.04
CA ARG A 168 3.42 -16.03 10.56
C ARG A 168 3.94 -15.11 9.45
N LEU A 169 3.01 -14.42 8.79
CA LEU A 169 3.39 -13.20 8.06
C LEU A 169 3.88 -12.17 9.08
N ALA A 170 4.96 -11.46 8.76
CA ALA A 170 5.55 -10.44 9.61
C ALA A 170 6.21 -9.36 8.77
N ASP A 171 6.49 -8.20 9.36
CA ASP A 171 7.26 -7.14 8.70
C ASP A 171 8.69 -7.66 8.41
N ARG A 172 9.03 -7.74 7.12
CA ARG A 172 10.34 -8.13 6.59
C ARG A 172 11.00 -7.00 5.84
N THR A 173 10.52 -5.77 5.96
CA THR A 173 11.02 -4.59 5.23
C THR A 173 12.54 -4.42 5.40
N ARG A 174 13.06 -4.69 6.60
CA ARG A 174 14.51 -4.62 6.87
C ARG A 174 15.32 -5.74 6.25
N LEU A 175 14.74 -6.93 6.07
CA LEU A 175 15.40 -8.01 5.32
C LEU A 175 15.53 -7.62 3.85
N TYR A 176 14.50 -6.97 3.32
CA TYR A 176 14.43 -6.48 1.94
C TYR A 176 14.72 -4.98 1.85
N ALA A 177 15.72 -4.49 2.59
CA ALA A 177 16.01 -3.06 2.72
C ALA A 177 16.26 -2.32 1.39
N TYR A 178 16.57 -3.04 0.30
CA TYR A 178 16.70 -2.45 -1.03
C TYR A 178 15.35 -1.92 -1.56
N VAL A 179 14.21 -2.48 -1.14
CA VAL A 179 12.87 -2.05 -1.57
C VAL A 179 12.59 -0.61 -1.14
N PRO A 180 12.60 -0.25 0.17
CA PRO A 180 12.46 1.14 0.57
C PRO A 180 13.65 2.02 0.13
N ALA A 181 14.86 1.48 0.01
CA ALA A 181 16.00 2.27 -0.49
C ALA A 181 15.82 2.71 -1.96
N GLN A 182 15.17 1.91 -2.80
CA GLN A 182 14.85 2.27 -4.18
C GLN A 182 13.82 3.39 -4.24
N GLU A 183 12.78 3.34 -3.40
CA GLU A 183 11.78 4.42 -3.32
C GLU A 183 12.42 5.71 -2.80
N ALA A 184 13.22 5.63 -1.74
CA ALA A 184 14.01 6.76 -1.28
C ALA A 184 14.90 7.36 -2.38
N ALA A 185 15.50 6.55 -3.24
CA ALA A 185 16.30 7.06 -4.36
C ALA A 185 15.44 7.84 -5.38
N ARG A 186 14.19 7.41 -5.63
CA ARG A 186 13.23 8.17 -6.45
C ARG A 186 12.85 9.49 -5.80
N GLU A 187 12.53 9.46 -4.52
CA GLU A 187 12.15 10.66 -3.75
C GLU A 187 13.29 11.67 -3.68
N LEU A 188 14.53 11.22 -3.47
CA LEU A 188 15.71 12.08 -3.50
C LEU A 188 15.90 12.77 -4.85
N LYS A 189 15.65 12.04 -5.95
CA LYS A 189 15.68 12.63 -7.30
C LYS A 189 14.62 13.71 -7.45
N ILE A 190 13.38 13.44 -7.04
CA ILE A 190 12.27 14.41 -7.09
C ILE A 190 12.61 15.66 -6.28
N ILE A 191 13.09 15.50 -5.03
CA ILE A 191 13.48 16.63 -4.18
C ILE A 191 14.57 17.45 -4.86
N THR A 192 15.62 16.80 -5.35
CA THR A 192 16.78 17.45 -5.98
C THR A 192 16.39 18.25 -7.22
N GLU A 193 15.51 17.68 -8.06
CA GLU A 193 14.95 18.38 -9.22
C GLU A 193 14.04 19.55 -8.81
N GLY A 194 13.33 19.41 -7.68
CA GLY A 194 12.50 20.43 -7.06
C GLY A 194 13.26 21.59 -6.40
N LEU A 195 14.58 21.48 -6.18
CA LEU A 195 15.40 22.58 -5.61
C LEU A 195 15.62 23.76 -6.57
N ARG A 196 14.97 23.77 -7.75
CA ARG A 196 14.99 24.89 -8.71
C ARG A 196 14.26 26.13 -8.16
N PRO A 197 14.70 27.35 -8.49
CA PRO A 197 14.01 28.58 -8.08
C PRO A 197 12.52 28.54 -8.49
N GLY A 198 11.64 29.02 -7.60
CA GLY A 198 10.19 29.08 -7.85
C GLY A 198 9.38 27.89 -7.31
N THR A 199 10.00 26.76 -6.98
CA THR A 199 9.30 25.66 -6.29
C THR A 199 8.95 26.07 -4.86
N GLN A 200 7.68 25.92 -4.48
CA GLN A 200 7.22 26.17 -3.12
C GLN A 200 7.78 25.12 -2.17
N VAL A 201 8.16 25.56 -0.96
CA VAL A 201 8.72 24.68 0.08
C VAL A 201 7.72 23.60 0.49
N ASP A 202 6.44 23.96 0.55
CA ASP A 202 5.38 23.05 0.98
C ASP A 202 5.28 21.82 0.08
N ASN A 203 5.42 21.99 -1.23
CA ASN A 203 5.43 20.88 -2.19
C ASN A 203 6.61 19.90 -2.01
N LEU A 204 7.66 20.30 -1.28
CA LEU A 204 8.85 19.47 -1.05
C LEU A 204 8.81 18.75 0.31
N LYS A 205 7.95 19.17 1.25
CA LYS A 205 7.87 18.55 2.59
C LYS A 205 7.41 17.07 2.52
N PRO A 206 6.37 16.69 1.76
CA PRO A 206 5.93 15.31 1.72
C PRO A 206 6.99 14.39 1.11
N VAL A 207 7.60 14.81 0.00
CA VAL A 207 8.67 14.03 -0.67
C VAL A 207 9.92 13.91 0.21
N LEU A 208 10.31 14.98 0.92
CA LEU A 208 11.41 14.93 1.90
C LEU A 208 11.13 13.94 3.04
N SER A 209 9.87 13.91 3.50
CA SER A 209 9.43 13.03 4.58
C SER A 209 9.43 11.58 4.14
N GLY A 210 8.90 11.31 2.95
CA GLY A 210 8.98 9.99 2.31
C GLY A 210 10.42 9.52 2.15
N TYR A 211 11.30 10.38 1.61
CA TYR A 211 12.73 10.06 1.46
C TYR A 211 13.35 9.63 2.79
N PHE A 212 13.12 10.43 3.83
CA PHE A 212 13.68 10.16 5.15
C PHE A 212 13.10 8.89 5.77
N ALA A 213 11.79 8.69 5.68
CA ALA A 213 11.08 7.54 6.23
C ALA A 213 11.44 6.22 5.51
N ASN A 214 11.46 6.21 4.18
CA ASN A 214 11.94 5.06 3.40
C ASN A 214 13.42 4.76 3.71
N MET A 215 14.26 5.76 3.89
CA MET A 215 15.65 5.52 4.36
C MET A 215 15.71 4.99 5.79
N ILE A 216 14.81 5.40 6.69
CA ILE A 216 14.67 4.78 8.01
C ILE A 216 14.27 3.32 7.85
N LEU A 217 13.27 2.99 7.04
CA LEU A 217 12.84 1.60 6.80
C LEU A 217 13.95 0.75 6.17
N ALA A 218 14.82 1.33 5.35
CA ALA A 218 16.01 0.69 4.80
C ALA A 218 17.18 0.57 5.80
N GLY A 219 17.08 1.14 7.01
CA GLY A 219 18.15 1.16 8.00
C GLY A 219 19.26 2.16 7.79
N ARG A 220 18.99 3.16 6.96
CA ARG A 220 19.94 4.19 6.52
C ARG A 220 19.48 5.59 6.91
N GLY A 221 18.64 5.73 7.94
CA GLY A 221 18.15 7.05 8.40
C GLY A 221 19.26 8.05 8.74
N ALA A 222 20.35 7.61 9.38
CA ALA A 222 21.50 8.46 9.66
C ALA A 222 22.23 8.93 8.38
N GLU A 223 22.22 8.12 7.32
CA GLU A 223 22.76 8.50 6.01
C GLU A 223 21.85 9.53 5.34
N ALA A 224 20.53 9.33 5.40
CA ALA A 224 19.55 10.28 4.86
C ALA A 224 19.75 11.69 5.46
N GLU A 225 19.95 11.80 6.77
CA GLU A 225 20.22 13.09 7.41
C GLU A 225 21.51 13.74 6.91
N LYS A 226 22.57 12.97 6.69
CA LYS A 226 23.82 13.49 6.10
C LYS A 226 23.59 14.01 4.68
N VAL A 227 22.83 13.27 3.86
CA VAL A 227 22.48 13.68 2.50
C VAL A 227 21.64 14.95 2.52
N MET A 228 20.59 15.02 3.35
CA MET A 228 19.76 16.22 3.47
C MET A 228 20.58 17.44 3.92
N ALA A 229 21.44 17.27 4.92
CA ALA A 229 22.30 18.33 5.44
C ALA A 229 23.32 18.85 4.40
N ALA A 230 23.85 17.97 3.55
CA ALA A 230 24.84 18.34 2.55
C ALA A 230 24.22 18.89 1.25
N GLN A 231 23.09 18.33 0.80
CA GLN A 231 22.60 18.53 -0.57
C GLN A 231 21.31 19.34 -0.66
N ILE A 232 20.45 19.28 0.36
CA ILE A 232 19.09 19.85 0.34
C ILE A 232 19.04 21.12 1.18
N PHE A 233 19.37 21.03 2.46
CA PHE A 233 19.23 22.12 3.43
C PHE A 233 20.02 23.39 3.09
N PRO A 234 21.25 23.34 2.54
CA PRO A 234 21.96 24.55 2.13
C PRO A 234 21.25 25.32 1.01
N LYS A 235 20.52 24.62 0.14
CA LYS A 235 19.77 25.20 -0.98
C LYS A 235 18.34 25.61 -0.59
N ARG A 236 17.81 25.04 0.49
CA ARG A 236 16.47 25.31 1.03
C ARG A 236 16.50 25.32 2.57
N PRO A 237 16.97 26.41 3.20
CA PRO A 237 17.04 26.50 4.66
C PRO A 237 15.70 26.32 5.37
N ALA A 238 14.58 26.73 4.74
CA ALA A 238 13.24 26.54 5.29
C ALA A 238 12.88 25.04 5.50
N LEU A 239 13.33 24.15 4.61
CA LEU A 239 13.14 22.71 4.80
C LEU A 239 13.92 22.18 6.01
N LYS A 240 15.12 22.73 6.29
CA LYS A 240 15.89 22.37 7.48
C LYS A 240 15.13 22.73 8.76
N THR A 241 14.60 23.94 8.82
CA THR A 241 13.82 24.44 9.95
C THR A 241 12.60 23.55 10.20
N TRP A 242 11.82 23.29 9.15
CA TRP A 242 10.65 22.42 9.24
C TRP A 242 11.02 20.98 9.64
N PHE A 243 12.03 20.39 9.00
CA PHE A 243 12.47 19.03 9.31
C PHE A 243 12.93 18.90 10.75
N THR A 244 13.70 19.86 11.26
CA THR A 244 14.18 19.85 12.65
C THR A 244 13.03 19.90 13.64
N ALA A 245 11.99 20.69 13.36
CA ALA A 245 10.79 20.77 14.19
C ALA A 245 9.94 19.48 14.13
N ASN A 246 9.96 18.74 13.02
CA ASN A 246 9.10 17.58 12.79
C ASN A 246 9.79 16.22 12.90
N ARG A 247 11.13 16.18 13.00
CA ARG A 247 11.94 14.96 12.89
C ARG A 247 11.45 13.83 13.81
N THR A 248 11.20 14.13 15.08
CA THR A 248 10.77 13.11 16.05
C THR A 248 9.40 12.55 15.71
N ALA A 249 8.45 13.40 15.33
CA ALA A 249 7.12 12.97 14.93
C ALA A 249 7.16 12.14 13.64
N LEU A 250 7.95 12.54 12.63
CA LEU A 250 8.19 11.74 11.43
C LEU A 250 8.76 10.35 11.73
N ILE A 251 9.72 10.25 12.65
CA ILE A 251 10.27 8.95 13.08
C ILE A 251 9.17 8.10 13.71
N ASN A 252 8.40 8.66 14.65
CA ASN A 252 7.33 7.94 15.33
C ASN A 252 6.26 7.47 14.34
N SER A 253 5.86 8.32 13.39
CA SER A 253 4.89 7.97 12.36
C SER A 253 5.42 6.92 11.39
N THR A 254 6.72 6.95 11.04
CA THR A 254 7.36 5.91 10.19
C THR A 254 7.24 4.52 10.81
N TYR A 255 7.33 4.41 12.13
CA TYR A 255 7.14 3.15 12.86
C TYR A 255 5.70 2.94 13.34
N GLY A 256 4.77 3.82 12.94
CA GLY A 256 3.33 3.64 13.16
C GLY A 256 2.92 2.29 12.58
N GLN A 257 2.39 1.41 13.42
CA GLN A 257 2.55 -0.03 13.25
C GLN A 257 1.88 -0.63 11.99
N PRO A 258 2.64 -1.31 11.11
CA PRO A 258 2.09 -2.29 10.16
C PRO A 258 1.56 -3.53 10.89
N GLU A 259 2.20 -3.92 12.00
CA GLU A 259 1.94 -5.15 12.75
C GLU A 259 0.63 -5.10 13.55
N SER A 260 0.22 -3.91 14.02
CA SER A 260 -1.07 -3.69 14.66
C SER A 260 -2.25 -3.86 13.69
N ARG A 261 -1.96 -3.89 12.39
CA ARG A 261 -2.94 -4.16 11.33
C ARG A 261 -2.97 -5.63 10.92
N LEU A 262 -2.00 -6.45 11.34
CA LEU A 262 -1.95 -7.87 11.02
C LEU A 262 -2.65 -8.69 12.11
N GLN A 263 -3.78 -9.29 11.76
CA GLN A 263 -4.56 -10.12 12.67
C GLN A 263 -4.75 -11.52 12.08
N ALA A 264 -4.83 -12.53 12.93
CA ALA A 264 -5.33 -13.85 12.53
C ALA A 264 -6.61 -14.12 13.29
N VAL A 265 -7.72 -14.30 12.59
CA VAL A 265 -9.04 -14.49 13.19
C VAL A 265 -9.73 -15.69 12.55
N ASN A 266 -10.31 -16.56 13.37
CA ASN A 266 -11.14 -17.66 12.88
C ASN A 266 -12.61 -17.20 12.78
N SER A 267 -12.98 -16.58 11.66
CA SER A 267 -14.37 -16.22 11.33
C SER A 267 -14.87 -16.94 10.08
N LYS A 268 -16.21 -17.09 9.96
CA LYS A 268 -16.89 -17.58 8.74
C LYS A 268 -17.35 -16.44 7.82
N VAL A 269 -17.36 -15.21 8.31
CA VAL A 269 -17.81 -14.01 7.60
C VAL A 269 -16.78 -12.90 7.77
N TYR A 270 -16.43 -12.24 6.68
CA TYR A 270 -15.55 -11.07 6.66
C TYR A 270 -16.16 -9.92 5.86
N PRO A 271 -15.89 -8.65 6.25
CA PRO A 271 -15.09 -8.22 7.41
C PRO A 271 -15.66 -8.74 8.74
N VAL A 272 -14.78 -8.99 9.72
CA VAL A 272 -15.19 -9.52 11.03
C VAL A 272 -16.15 -8.50 11.66
N PRO A 273 -17.38 -8.88 12.04
CA PRO A 273 -18.31 -7.96 12.68
C PRO A 273 -17.66 -7.37 13.94
N GLN A 274 -17.52 -6.04 13.96
CA GLN A 274 -17.09 -5.36 15.17
C GLN A 274 -18.19 -5.51 16.22
N PRO A 275 -17.86 -5.77 17.50
CA PRO A 275 -18.83 -5.58 18.56
C PRO A 275 -19.34 -4.13 18.51
N PRO A 276 -20.62 -3.87 18.84
CA PRO A 276 -21.14 -2.51 18.86
C PRO A 276 -20.22 -1.64 19.73
N GLU A 277 -19.75 -0.52 19.17
CA GLU A 277 -18.96 0.46 19.93
C GLU A 277 -19.76 0.82 21.19
N GLU A 278 -19.19 0.54 22.36
CA GLU A 278 -19.65 1.20 23.59
C GLU A 278 -19.39 2.70 23.37
N GLN A 279 -20.46 3.43 23.07
CA GLN A 279 -20.42 4.89 23.01
C GLN A 279 -19.87 5.41 24.35
N PRO A 280 -18.89 6.31 24.35
CA PRO A 280 -18.40 6.94 25.57
C PRO A 280 -19.48 7.76 26.28
#